data_AF-A0A936DDT3-F1
#
_entry.id   AF-A0A936DDT3-F1
#
_cell.length_a   1.000
_cell.length_b   1.000
_cell.length_c   1.000
_cell.angle_alpha   90.00
_cell.angle_beta   90.00
_cell.angle_gamma   90.00
#
_symmetry.space_group_name_H-M   'P 1'
#
loop_
_entity.id
_entity.type
_entity.pdbx_description
1 polymer ?
#
loop_
_entity_poly.entity_id
_entity_poly.type
_entity_poly.pdbx_seq_one_letter_code
_entity_poly.pdbx_strand_id
1 'polypeptide(L)'
;MPQTLPPVSSTGPVPTVDAAYSGDTAIVPQTAAIGHAPGPQQGHGGMHPVGAPAMAGAMPPAIGGPTMGGQGIGASPGMAPPAPMGAPPPAAVQPRAPMHIVRSRAYSFIRDENGNPIELGSGRSGKAFLGEELWLESKTSFRRRVAIKILQKGVTPEDGLRFQMEKEVLERVQGHSNIVTLFASGESDNQEFVPPSIRDKVENDFMVLELCDMSLEERLKGSRGGEREELLAYSPRDRLFRVLEYLMPIASAVEYAHLACNVCHRDIKPGNILLRLPNPQLQGSTLDVRLADFNVGKIRDDAQDLSVTRLHGVPGTLFFQAPEQETNAFEILVNVQQGSKEVTYFEDFYIAIAQNDTFELFNRGKRYPVASADLAKRRLYLARAFEDGTENNVRAKIIKSVDRPADIYSLGALFYYLITGTHGNPKTLYDAFYKFIEYDGPTDGEAANQNTVEAYIEHEYSVIQSLRAPKVDEHNQPVLAPADRFFSYKHYLDGNGELIDKIIIKVIAKAMIRNKADSYCQASDVTTTGISAFVNDLRALYGGFGTYMPTRPGTLVLSPTSSSAGKRESSLAKLWQQLMSRLRSRRATAPRTKPQPPRTPPTPPRR
;
A
#
# COMPACT_ATOMS: atom_id res chain seq x y z
N MET A 1 -33.93 -55.04 18.97
CA MET A 1 -35.06 -55.49 19.80
C MET A 1 -34.51 -55.90 21.15
N PRO A 2 -35.01 -55.42 22.30
CA PRO A 2 -35.74 -54.16 22.59
C PRO A 2 -34.76 -52.95 22.71
N GLN A 3 -35.10 -51.65 22.75
CA GLN A 3 -35.97 -50.80 23.61
C GLN A 3 -35.40 -50.58 25.04
N THR A 4 -35.53 -49.43 25.73
CA THR A 4 -36.49 -48.27 25.64
C THR A 4 -35.87 -46.86 25.79
N LEU A 5 -36.69 -45.82 25.51
CA LEU A 5 -36.48 -44.35 25.65
C LEU A 5 -36.90 -43.85 27.08
N PRO A 6 -37.09 -42.54 27.43
CA PRO A 6 -36.84 -41.24 26.73
C PRO A 6 -36.19 -40.10 27.60
N PRO A 7 -35.93 -38.90 27.03
CA PRO A 7 -35.74 -37.63 27.75
C PRO A 7 -37.00 -36.73 27.74
N VAL A 8 -37.18 -35.81 28.71
CA VAL A 8 -38.39 -34.95 28.86
C VAL A 8 -38.06 -33.54 29.39
N SER A 9 -38.54 -32.50 28.67
CA SER A 9 -38.95 -31.10 29.02
C SER A 9 -38.46 -30.37 30.31
N SER A 10 -38.48 -29.04 30.48
CA SER A 10 -38.49 -27.79 29.66
C SER A 10 -38.85 -26.61 30.59
N THR A 11 -38.37 -25.37 30.39
CA THR A 11 -39.09 -24.09 30.70
C THR A 11 -38.23 -22.86 30.34
N GLY A 12 -38.86 -21.71 30.09
CA GLY A 12 -38.22 -20.41 29.78
C GLY A 12 -37.99 -19.52 31.02
N PRO A 13 -37.99 -18.15 30.93
CA PRO A 13 -38.66 -17.32 29.91
C PRO A 13 -37.78 -16.25 29.22
N VAL A 14 -38.39 -15.49 28.30
CA VAL A 14 -37.85 -14.28 27.64
C VAL A 14 -38.70 -13.06 28.06
N PRO A 15 -38.12 -11.86 28.26
CA PRO A 15 -38.89 -10.65 28.60
C PRO A 15 -39.46 -9.93 27.36
N THR A 16 -40.65 -9.34 27.51
CA THR A 16 -41.38 -8.55 26.50
C THR A 16 -41.48 -7.08 26.89
N VAL A 17 -41.45 -6.16 25.91
CA VAL A 17 -42.03 -4.81 26.02
C VAL A 17 -42.62 -4.39 24.67
N ASP A 18 -43.83 -3.83 24.69
CA ASP A 18 -44.63 -3.30 23.57
C ASP A 18 -44.08 -1.96 23.00
N ALA A 19 -44.41 -1.44 21.80
CA ALA A 19 -45.03 -1.95 20.55
C ALA A 19 -44.70 -0.89 19.43
N ALA A 20 -45.47 -0.47 18.39
CA ALA A 20 -46.85 -0.67 17.91
C ALA A 20 -47.01 -0.18 16.43
N TYR A 21 -48.25 -0.20 15.92
CA TYR A 21 -48.79 0.47 14.71
C TYR A 21 -48.28 0.09 13.29
N SER A 22 -48.99 -0.90 12.71
CA SER A 22 -49.72 -0.88 11.43
C SER A 22 -49.03 -0.56 10.08
N GLY A 23 -49.20 -1.48 9.13
CA GLY A 23 -49.08 -1.22 7.68
C GLY A 23 -49.29 -2.50 6.85
N ASP A 24 -50.11 -2.41 5.79
CA ASP A 24 -50.43 -3.50 4.84
C ASP A 24 -49.19 -3.92 3.98
N THR A 25 -49.18 -5.00 3.18
CA THR A 25 -50.23 -5.94 2.70
C THR A 25 -49.61 -7.33 2.43
N ALA A 26 -50.41 -8.40 2.37
CA ALA A 26 -49.92 -9.74 2.03
C ALA A 26 -50.04 -10.07 0.53
N ILE A 27 -49.03 -10.76 -0.03
CA ILE A 27 -49.09 -11.45 -1.34
C ILE A 27 -48.66 -12.91 -1.14
N VAL A 28 -49.43 -13.84 -1.72
CA VAL A 28 -49.26 -15.29 -1.57
C VAL A 28 -48.48 -15.85 -2.78
N PRO A 29 -47.49 -16.73 -2.59
CA PRO A 29 -46.83 -17.41 -3.70
C PRO A 29 -47.70 -18.54 -4.26
N GLN A 30 -47.76 -18.69 -5.58
CA GLN A 30 -48.32 -19.88 -6.24
C GLN A 30 -47.24 -20.66 -6.98
N THR A 31 -47.30 -21.98 -6.84
CA THR A 31 -46.47 -22.95 -7.55
C THR A 31 -47.23 -23.54 -8.74
N ALA A 32 -46.57 -23.64 -9.89
CA ALA A 32 -47.01 -24.51 -10.97
C ALA A 32 -45.79 -24.92 -11.82
N ALA A 33 -45.71 -26.21 -12.15
CA ALA A 33 -44.80 -26.74 -13.14
C ALA A 33 -45.57 -27.75 -14.00
N ILE A 34 -45.35 -27.68 -15.32
CA ILE A 34 -45.54 -28.71 -16.36
C ILE A 34 -45.12 -28.02 -17.66
N GLY A 35 -44.41 -28.73 -18.55
CA GLY A 35 -43.94 -28.17 -19.82
C GLY A 35 -44.35 -29.02 -21.02
N HIS A 36 -44.06 -28.54 -22.22
CA HIS A 36 -44.07 -29.35 -23.45
C HIS A 36 -43.15 -28.75 -24.51
N ALA A 37 -42.44 -29.60 -25.26
CA ALA A 37 -41.85 -29.24 -26.55
C ALA A 37 -42.88 -29.47 -27.67
N PRO A 38 -42.68 -28.89 -28.87
CA PRO A 38 -42.06 -29.72 -29.93
C PRO A 38 -41.17 -28.96 -30.94
N GLY A 39 -40.36 -29.74 -31.67
CA GLY A 39 -40.01 -29.48 -33.08
C GLY A 39 -40.58 -30.59 -33.97
N PRO A 40 -40.62 -30.45 -35.30
CA PRO A 40 -39.67 -31.25 -36.09
C PRO A 40 -39.21 -30.70 -37.47
N GLN A 41 -38.00 -31.11 -37.85
CA GLN A 41 -37.53 -31.62 -39.16
C GLN A 41 -37.75 -30.88 -40.51
N GLN A 42 -36.59 -30.65 -41.15
CA GLN A 42 -36.21 -31.01 -42.54
C GLN A 42 -36.83 -30.30 -43.78
N GLY A 43 -35.94 -29.95 -44.72
CA GLY A 43 -36.24 -29.63 -46.12
C GLY A 43 -34.94 -29.53 -46.94
N HIS A 44 -34.76 -30.41 -47.95
CA HIS A 44 -33.63 -30.36 -48.88
C HIS A 44 -33.90 -29.40 -50.06
N GLY A 45 -32.85 -28.80 -50.62
CA GLY A 45 -32.90 -28.16 -51.93
C GLY A 45 -31.64 -27.36 -52.22
N GLY A 46 -30.95 -27.65 -53.32
CA GLY A 46 -29.79 -26.88 -53.76
C GLY A 46 -29.61 -26.93 -55.28
N MET A 47 -29.35 -25.78 -55.90
CA MET A 47 -28.90 -25.63 -57.28
C MET A 47 -28.22 -24.26 -57.48
N HIS A 48 -27.07 -24.28 -58.16
CA HIS A 48 -26.46 -23.12 -58.84
C HIS A 48 -27.02 -23.02 -60.29
N PRO A 49 -26.64 -22.06 -61.16
CA PRO A 49 -25.71 -20.92 -61.03
C PRO A 49 -26.27 -19.57 -61.57
N VAL A 50 -25.35 -18.62 -61.83
CA VAL A 50 -25.35 -17.55 -62.88
C VAL A 50 -25.40 -16.10 -62.33
N GLY A 51 -24.49 -15.25 -62.84
CA GLY A 51 -24.66 -13.80 -62.88
C GLY A 51 -23.59 -12.95 -62.19
N ALA A 52 -22.54 -12.58 -62.93
CA ALA A 52 -21.81 -11.32 -62.71
C ALA A 52 -22.33 -10.28 -63.72
N PRO A 53 -22.23 -8.96 -63.46
CA PRO A 53 -20.98 -8.25 -63.76
C PRO A 53 -20.59 -7.19 -62.71
N ALA A 54 -19.46 -6.51 -62.96
CA ALA A 54 -18.88 -5.49 -62.06
C ALA A 54 -19.28 -4.04 -62.41
N MET A 55 -19.11 -3.14 -61.43
CA MET A 55 -19.07 -1.67 -61.57
C MET A 55 -18.05 -1.11 -60.56
N ALA A 56 -17.54 0.11 -60.78
CA ALA A 56 -16.43 0.67 -60.01
C ALA A 56 -16.62 2.16 -59.61
N GLY A 57 -15.93 2.58 -58.55
CA GLY A 57 -15.71 3.98 -58.13
C GLY A 57 -14.52 4.03 -57.15
N ALA A 58 -13.45 4.78 -57.42
CA ALA A 58 -13.30 6.25 -57.25
C ALA A 58 -13.04 6.63 -55.77
N MET A 59 -11.76 6.74 -55.35
CA MET A 59 -10.95 7.99 -55.27
C MET A 59 -11.15 8.76 -53.94
N PRO A 60 -10.24 9.65 -53.45
CA PRO A 60 -9.22 10.46 -54.17
C PRO A 60 -7.76 10.38 -53.61
N PRO A 61 -6.78 11.12 -54.19
CA PRO A 61 -5.34 11.00 -53.86
C PRO A 61 -4.76 12.18 -53.05
N ALA A 62 -3.47 12.07 -52.68
CA ALA A 62 -2.70 13.14 -52.05
C ALA A 62 -1.51 13.64 -52.92
N ILE A 63 -1.48 14.97 -53.05
CA ILE A 63 -0.40 15.88 -53.47
C ILE A 63 0.98 15.44 -52.93
N GLY A 64 2.13 15.60 -53.61
CA GLY A 64 2.44 16.38 -54.82
C GLY A 64 3.55 17.42 -54.54
N GLY A 65 4.82 17.06 -54.75
CA GLY A 65 5.97 17.93 -54.47
C GLY A 65 6.45 18.76 -55.68
N PRO A 66 7.36 19.72 -55.48
CA PRO A 66 7.97 20.52 -56.56
C PRO A 66 9.25 19.89 -57.14
N THR A 67 9.46 20.10 -58.44
CA THR A 67 10.59 19.62 -59.26
C THR A 67 11.70 20.67 -59.41
N MET A 68 12.95 20.27 -59.76
CA MET A 68 13.59 20.66 -61.02
C MET A 68 15.03 20.12 -61.23
N GLY A 69 15.38 19.90 -62.50
CA GLY A 69 16.76 19.76 -63.01
C GLY A 69 17.42 18.37 -62.87
N GLY A 70 18.06 17.80 -63.90
CA GLY A 70 18.13 18.20 -65.31
C GLY A 70 19.34 17.57 -66.04
N GLN A 71 19.18 17.29 -67.35
CA GLN A 71 20.20 16.71 -68.27
C GLN A 71 20.59 15.24 -67.99
N GLY A 72 20.87 14.38 -68.99
CA GLY A 72 20.61 14.51 -70.43
C GLY A 72 21.38 13.50 -71.31
N ILE A 73 20.82 13.18 -72.49
CA ILE A 73 21.46 12.54 -73.67
C ILE A 73 21.84 11.04 -73.55
N GLY A 74 21.47 10.20 -74.54
CA GLY A 74 22.22 8.96 -74.81
C GLY A 74 21.54 7.75 -75.46
N ALA A 75 21.32 7.77 -76.78
CA ALA A 75 21.21 6.60 -77.69
C ALA A 75 20.04 5.59 -77.52
N SER A 76 19.89 4.72 -78.53
CA SER A 76 18.87 3.65 -78.63
C SER A 76 19.51 2.37 -79.25
N PRO A 77 18.78 1.28 -79.55
CA PRO A 77 19.02 0.00 -78.90
C PRO A 77 19.94 -0.97 -79.66
N GLY A 78 20.73 -1.75 -78.92
CA GLY A 78 21.52 -2.89 -79.42
C GLY A 78 20.80 -4.24 -79.25
N MET A 79 20.92 -5.11 -80.25
CA MET A 79 20.33 -6.45 -80.28
C MET A 79 20.92 -7.37 -79.20
N ALA A 80 20.10 -8.21 -78.55
CA ALA A 80 20.56 -9.14 -77.51
C ALA A 80 21.02 -10.51 -78.09
N PRO A 81 22.09 -11.13 -77.54
CA PRO A 81 22.38 -12.54 -77.74
C PRO A 81 21.51 -13.44 -76.84
N PRO A 82 21.27 -14.72 -77.21
CA PRO A 82 20.44 -15.64 -76.43
C PRO A 82 21.15 -16.12 -75.15
N ALA A 83 20.35 -16.43 -74.13
CA ALA A 83 20.85 -16.88 -72.82
C ALA A 83 21.31 -18.36 -72.82
N PRO A 84 22.37 -18.72 -72.07
CA PRO A 84 22.65 -20.11 -71.73
C PRO A 84 21.65 -20.59 -70.65
N MET A 85 21.07 -21.78 -70.83
CA MET A 85 20.29 -22.42 -69.77
C MET A 85 21.21 -23.05 -68.71
N GLY A 86 20.84 -22.94 -67.44
CA GLY A 86 21.43 -23.76 -66.37
C GLY A 86 21.86 -22.99 -65.12
N ALA A 87 20.90 -22.58 -64.29
CA ALA A 87 21.14 -22.28 -62.89
C ALA A 87 20.02 -22.94 -62.05
N PRO A 88 20.35 -23.65 -60.95
CA PRO A 88 19.32 -24.16 -60.04
C PRO A 88 18.64 -23.00 -59.30
N PRO A 89 17.40 -23.19 -58.80
CA PRO A 89 16.78 -22.19 -57.92
C PRO A 89 17.67 -21.93 -56.70
N PRO A 90 17.69 -20.69 -56.15
CA PRO A 90 18.47 -20.39 -54.97
C PRO A 90 18.02 -21.29 -53.82
N ALA A 91 18.98 -21.99 -53.20
CA ALA A 91 18.68 -22.91 -52.10
C ALA A 91 17.92 -22.18 -50.99
N ALA A 92 16.81 -22.76 -50.54
CA ALA A 92 16.00 -22.19 -49.46
C ALA A 92 16.90 -21.96 -48.24
N VAL A 93 16.98 -20.71 -47.80
CA VAL A 93 17.80 -20.32 -46.65
C VAL A 93 17.24 -21.00 -45.41
N GLN A 94 17.87 -22.10 -45.01
CA GLN A 94 17.53 -22.76 -43.76
C GLN A 94 17.70 -21.75 -42.62
N PRO A 95 16.68 -21.55 -41.76
CA PRO A 95 16.82 -20.65 -40.62
C PRO A 95 17.96 -21.18 -39.75
N ARG A 96 18.98 -20.34 -39.53
CA ARG A 96 20.09 -20.67 -38.63
C ARG A 96 19.52 -21.11 -37.28
N ALA A 97 19.85 -22.34 -36.87
CA ALA A 97 19.48 -22.82 -35.54
C ALA A 97 19.99 -21.81 -34.48
N PRO A 98 19.14 -21.35 -33.55
CA PRO A 98 19.53 -20.35 -32.58
C PRO A 98 20.66 -20.89 -31.69
N MET A 99 21.77 -20.16 -31.64
CA MET A 99 22.97 -20.49 -30.85
C MET A 99 22.74 -20.23 -29.36
N HIS A 100 21.82 -20.98 -28.76
CA HIS A 100 21.39 -20.85 -27.36
C HIS A 100 21.73 -22.11 -26.56
N ILE A 101 22.12 -21.93 -25.30
CA ILE A 101 22.39 -23.01 -24.36
C ILE A 101 21.19 -23.13 -23.43
N VAL A 102 20.38 -24.18 -23.62
CA VAL A 102 19.29 -24.52 -22.70
C VAL A 102 19.88 -25.07 -21.41
N ARG A 103 19.36 -24.61 -20.25
CA ARG A 103 19.72 -25.10 -18.91
C ARG A 103 18.53 -25.08 -17.97
N SER A 104 18.28 -26.18 -17.29
CA SER A 104 17.09 -26.43 -16.48
C SER A 104 17.33 -26.22 -14.99
N ARG A 105 16.30 -25.69 -14.31
CA ARG A 105 16.21 -25.72 -12.85
C ARG A 105 15.44 -26.96 -12.40
N ALA A 106 15.76 -27.42 -11.20
CA ALA A 106 14.83 -28.09 -10.32
C ALA A 106 14.73 -27.29 -9.03
N TYR A 107 13.51 -27.17 -8.49
CA TYR A 107 13.24 -26.60 -7.19
C TYR A 107 12.61 -27.67 -6.31
N SER A 108 13.03 -27.77 -5.06
CA SER A 108 12.50 -28.75 -4.11
C SER A 108 12.35 -28.16 -2.71
N PHE A 109 11.51 -28.78 -1.89
CA PHE A 109 11.19 -28.33 -0.53
C PHE A 109 12.21 -28.92 0.46
N ILE A 110 12.80 -28.06 1.30
CA ILE A 110 13.59 -28.51 2.45
C ILE A 110 12.63 -28.96 3.55
N ARG A 111 12.91 -30.13 4.12
CA ARG A 111 12.07 -30.79 5.12
C ARG A 111 12.71 -30.76 6.50
N ASP A 112 11.87 -30.81 7.53
CA ASP A 112 12.28 -31.01 8.91
C ASP A 112 12.65 -32.48 9.20
N GLU A 113 13.05 -32.76 10.45
CA GLU A 113 13.39 -34.11 10.93
C GLU A 113 12.21 -35.11 10.82
N ASN A 114 10.96 -34.61 10.74
CA ASN A 114 9.74 -35.39 10.57
C ASN A 114 9.37 -35.59 9.08
N GLY A 115 10.16 -35.06 8.14
CA GLY A 115 9.91 -35.15 6.70
C GLY A 115 8.88 -34.15 6.16
N ASN A 116 8.43 -33.17 6.96
CA ASN A 116 7.47 -32.14 6.58
C ASN A 116 8.17 -30.89 6.01
N PRO A 117 7.59 -30.18 5.02
CA PRO A 117 8.16 -28.92 4.51
C PRO A 117 8.27 -27.86 5.62
N ILE A 118 9.43 -27.20 5.70
CA ILE A 118 9.65 -26.14 6.69
C ILE A 118 8.91 -24.88 6.25
N GLU A 119 7.86 -24.50 6.99
CA GLU A 119 7.07 -23.29 6.71
C GLU A 119 7.80 -22.02 7.20
N LEU A 120 8.07 -21.11 6.27
CA LEU A 120 8.64 -19.77 6.51
C LEU A 120 7.56 -18.74 6.88
N GLY A 121 6.28 -19.04 6.68
CA GLY A 121 5.15 -18.25 7.19
C GLY A 121 3.88 -18.37 6.34
N SER A 122 2.75 -17.96 6.90
CA SER A 122 1.44 -17.91 6.23
C SER A 122 0.94 -16.47 6.12
N GLY A 123 0.71 -15.99 4.89
CA GLY A 123 0.00 -14.75 4.61
C GLY A 123 -1.50 -14.98 4.39
N ARG A 124 -2.21 -13.96 3.86
CA ARG A 124 -3.64 -14.03 3.56
C ARG A 124 -3.97 -14.97 2.39
N SER A 125 -3.22 -14.85 1.28
CA SER A 125 -3.46 -15.62 0.05
C SER A 125 -2.57 -16.86 -0.10
N GLY A 126 -1.49 -16.99 0.67
CA GLY A 126 -0.47 -18.01 0.40
C GLY A 126 0.51 -18.28 1.54
N LYS A 127 1.21 -19.40 1.43
CA LYS A 127 2.20 -19.90 2.39
C LYS A 127 3.59 -19.91 1.77
N ALA A 128 4.59 -19.49 2.53
CA ALA A 128 6.00 -19.56 2.17
C ALA A 128 6.66 -20.77 2.83
N PHE A 129 7.46 -21.52 2.08
CA PHE A 129 8.22 -22.68 2.54
C PHE A 129 9.71 -22.53 2.19
N LEU A 130 10.58 -23.17 2.97
CA LEU A 130 12.00 -23.24 2.65
C LEU A 130 12.24 -24.25 1.53
N GLY A 131 12.99 -23.85 0.51
CA GLY A 131 13.35 -24.72 -0.61
C GLY A 131 14.83 -24.61 -1.02
N GLU A 132 15.21 -25.43 -1.99
CA GLU A 132 16.49 -25.36 -2.69
C GLU A 132 16.33 -25.31 -4.21
N GLU A 133 17.25 -24.59 -4.86
CA GLU A 133 17.47 -24.58 -6.31
C GLU A 133 18.66 -25.47 -6.68
N LEU A 134 18.46 -26.31 -7.69
CA LEU A 134 19.46 -27.09 -8.41
C LEU A 134 19.47 -26.71 -9.90
N TRP A 135 20.65 -26.53 -10.50
CA TRP A 135 20.84 -26.44 -11.95
C TRP A 135 21.20 -27.83 -12.48
N LEU A 136 20.30 -28.48 -13.23
CA LEU A 136 20.33 -29.93 -13.46
C LEU A 136 21.56 -30.43 -14.23
N GLU A 137 22.17 -29.62 -15.10
CA GLU A 137 23.41 -29.99 -15.81
C GLU A 137 24.68 -29.67 -15.02
N SER A 138 24.56 -29.21 -13.77
CA SER A 138 25.73 -28.93 -12.94
C SER A 138 26.35 -30.21 -12.41
N LYS A 139 27.67 -30.34 -12.59
CA LYS A 139 28.47 -31.41 -11.96
C LYS A 139 28.72 -31.17 -10.46
N THR A 140 28.20 -30.08 -9.89
CA THR A 140 28.36 -29.73 -8.47
C THR A 140 27.15 -30.13 -7.65
N SER A 141 27.38 -30.58 -6.41
CA SER A 141 26.34 -30.78 -5.39
C SER A 141 25.79 -29.48 -4.80
N PHE A 142 26.11 -28.31 -5.39
CA PHE A 142 25.65 -27.02 -4.88
C PHE A 142 24.11 -26.93 -4.89
N ARG A 143 23.57 -26.24 -3.88
CA ARG A 143 22.15 -25.95 -3.68
C ARG A 143 22.03 -24.53 -3.16
N ARG A 144 21.31 -23.67 -3.89
CA ARG A 144 20.96 -22.33 -3.39
C ARG A 144 19.68 -22.45 -2.57
N ARG A 145 19.65 -21.95 -1.33
CA ARG A 145 18.41 -21.85 -0.56
C ARG A 145 17.49 -20.77 -1.16
N VAL A 146 16.20 -21.07 -1.23
CA VAL A 146 15.15 -20.21 -1.79
C VAL A 146 13.92 -20.22 -0.88
N ALA A 147 13.02 -19.25 -1.04
CA ALA A 147 11.68 -19.28 -0.45
C ALA A 147 10.65 -19.62 -1.54
N ILE A 148 9.84 -20.66 -1.33
CA ILE A 148 8.78 -21.07 -2.26
C ILE A 148 7.45 -20.58 -1.68
N LYS A 149 6.87 -19.52 -2.27
CA LYS A 149 5.58 -18.93 -1.89
C LYS A 149 4.49 -19.51 -2.78
N ILE A 150 3.45 -20.10 -2.20
CA ILE A 150 2.43 -20.89 -2.90
C ILE A 150 1.03 -20.43 -2.48
N LEU A 151 0.08 -20.40 -3.42
CA LEU A 151 -1.31 -20.07 -3.15
C LEU A 151 -1.95 -21.05 -2.14
N GLN A 152 -2.67 -20.55 -1.13
CA GLN A 152 -3.32 -21.40 -0.14
C GLN A 152 -4.65 -21.98 -0.68
N LYS A 153 -4.96 -23.22 -0.32
CA LYS A 153 -6.22 -23.88 -0.64
C LYS A 153 -7.40 -23.15 0.01
N GLY A 154 -8.49 -22.97 -0.72
CA GLY A 154 -9.74 -22.41 -0.19
C GLY A 154 -9.73 -20.89 0.08
N VAL A 155 -8.79 -20.14 -0.50
CA VAL A 155 -8.86 -18.67 -0.54
C VAL A 155 -10.09 -18.18 -1.33
N THR A 156 -10.47 -16.92 -1.15
CA THR A 156 -11.51 -16.30 -2.00
C THR A 156 -10.99 -16.11 -3.44
N PRO A 157 -11.87 -16.02 -4.45
CA PRO A 157 -11.46 -15.70 -5.82
C PRO A 157 -10.70 -14.37 -5.93
N GLU A 158 -11.03 -13.40 -5.08
CA GLU A 158 -10.28 -12.14 -4.96
C GLU A 158 -8.86 -12.35 -4.45
N ASP A 159 -8.69 -13.15 -3.40
CA ASP A 159 -7.38 -13.39 -2.77
C ASP A 159 -6.49 -14.28 -3.64
N GLY A 160 -7.08 -15.15 -4.46
CA GLY A 160 -6.41 -15.84 -5.57
C GLY A 160 -5.98 -14.89 -6.68
N LEU A 161 -6.87 -14.01 -7.16
CA LEU A 161 -6.51 -12.98 -8.14
C LEU A 161 -5.40 -12.06 -7.61
N ARG A 162 -5.46 -11.64 -6.34
CA ARG A 162 -4.43 -10.80 -5.69
C ARG A 162 -3.06 -11.47 -5.74
N PHE A 163 -2.96 -12.80 -5.57
CA PHE A 163 -1.70 -13.55 -5.72
C PHE A 163 -1.19 -13.58 -7.16
N GLN A 164 -2.06 -13.81 -8.14
CA GLN A 164 -1.70 -13.77 -9.56
C GLN A 164 -1.23 -12.38 -10.01
N MET A 165 -1.88 -11.33 -9.53
CA MET A 165 -1.47 -9.94 -9.78
C MET A 165 -0.17 -9.60 -9.05
N GLU A 166 0.06 -10.09 -7.82
CA GLU A 166 1.34 -9.92 -7.10
C GLU A 166 2.50 -10.52 -7.90
N LYS A 167 2.31 -11.74 -8.41
CA LYS A 167 3.24 -12.47 -9.29
C LYS A 167 3.55 -11.69 -10.57
N GLU A 168 2.54 -11.26 -11.33
CA GLU A 168 2.73 -10.46 -12.54
C GLU A 168 3.43 -9.12 -12.26
N VAL A 169 3.07 -8.44 -11.16
CA VAL A 169 3.72 -7.18 -10.76
C VAL A 169 5.19 -7.42 -10.38
N LEU A 170 5.48 -8.49 -9.64
CA LEU A 170 6.83 -8.82 -9.20
C LEU A 170 7.75 -9.21 -10.37
N GLU A 171 7.22 -9.90 -11.39
CA GLU A 171 7.92 -10.19 -12.65
C GLU A 171 8.34 -8.90 -13.38
N ARG A 172 7.45 -7.89 -13.42
CA ARG A 172 7.69 -6.60 -14.10
C ARG A 172 8.73 -5.72 -13.40
N VAL A 173 8.95 -5.87 -12.10
CA VAL A 173 9.88 -5.03 -11.30
C VAL A 173 11.22 -5.70 -11.01
N GLN A 174 11.54 -6.81 -11.67
CA GLN A 174 12.87 -7.44 -11.53
C GLN A 174 13.98 -6.55 -12.12
N GLY A 175 15.15 -6.57 -11.47
CA GLY A 175 16.36 -5.86 -11.92
C GLY A 175 16.99 -4.91 -10.89
N HIS A 176 16.26 -4.50 -9.85
CA HIS A 176 16.78 -3.61 -8.81
C HIS A 176 17.41 -4.36 -7.63
N SER A 177 18.53 -3.87 -7.10
CA SER A 177 19.30 -4.49 -6.00
C SER A 177 18.57 -4.58 -4.66
N ASN A 178 17.46 -3.85 -4.51
CA ASN A 178 16.70 -3.76 -3.26
C ASN A 178 15.21 -4.12 -3.43
N ILE A 179 14.88 -4.83 -4.52
CA ILE A 179 13.61 -5.57 -4.66
C ILE A 179 13.92 -7.06 -4.44
N VAL A 180 12.96 -7.82 -3.92
CA VAL A 180 13.10 -9.27 -3.76
C VAL A 180 13.22 -9.96 -5.11
N THR A 181 14.28 -10.75 -5.28
CA THR A 181 14.56 -11.45 -6.54
C THR A 181 13.59 -12.61 -6.74
N LEU A 182 12.90 -12.64 -7.88
CA LEU A 182 12.06 -13.75 -8.35
C LEU A 182 12.90 -14.65 -9.27
N PHE A 183 13.15 -15.90 -8.87
CA PHE A 183 13.91 -16.88 -9.65
C PHE A 183 13.04 -17.69 -10.63
N ALA A 184 11.78 -17.91 -10.28
CA ALA A 184 10.77 -18.55 -11.12
C ALA A 184 9.37 -18.27 -10.59
N SER A 185 8.38 -18.32 -11.48
CA SER A 185 6.96 -18.36 -11.14
C SER A 185 6.28 -19.40 -12.03
N GLY A 186 5.07 -19.84 -11.67
CA GLY A 186 4.31 -20.75 -12.52
C GLY A 186 3.08 -21.34 -11.85
N GLU A 187 2.34 -22.12 -12.61
CA GLU A 187 1.37 -23.09 -12.11
C GLU A 187 1.88 -24.48 -12.48
N SER A 188 1.71 -25.48 -11.61
CA SER A 188 2.22 -26.84 -11.86
C SER A 188 1.09 -27.84 -12.11
N ASP A 189 1.00 -28.38 -13.32
CA ASP A 189 0.14 -29.54 -13.61
C ASP A 189 0.58 -30.79 -12.83
N ASN A 190 1.84 -30.85 -12.40
CA ASN A 190 2.39 -31.99 -11.70
C ASN A 190 2.02 -31.97 -10.20
N GLN A 191 1.02 -32.79 -9.84
CA GLN A 191 0.62 -33.01 -8.44
C GLN A 191 1.77 -33.54 -7.55
N GLU A 192 2.86 -34.07 -8.11
CA GLU A 192 4.05 -34.47 -7.35
C GLU A 192 4.95 -33.31 -6.90
N PHE A 193 4.84 -32.13 -7.51
CA PHE A 193 5.59 -30.93 -7.11
C PHE A 193 5.33 -30.59 -5.64
N VAL A 194 4.06 -30.60 -5.22
CA VAL A 194 3.65 -30.31 -3.85
C VAL A 194 3.86 -31.54 -2.95
N PRO A 195 4.58 -31.45 -1.82
CA PRO A 195 4.76 -32.56 -0.89
C PRO A 195 3.43 -33.07 -0.29
N PRO A 196 3.22 -34.39 -0.18
CA PRO A 196 1.93 -34.97 0.24
C PRO A 196 1.32 -34.42 1.53
N SER A 197 2.14 -34.01 2.51
CA SER A 197 1.66 -33.47 3.80
C SER A 197 1.13 -32.02 3.75
N ILE A 198 1.18 -31.35 2.58
CA ILE A 198 0.58 -30.02 2.36
C ILE A 198 -0.33 -29.91 1.12
N ARG A 199 -0.54 -30.99 0.34
CA ARG A 199 -1.46 -30.99 -0.84
C ARG A 199 -2.92 -30.67 -0.50
N ASP A 200 -3.30 -30.85 0.75
CA ASP A 200 -4.59 -30.48 1.33
C ASP A 200 -4.71 -28.99 1.66
N LYS A 201 -3.57 -28.26 1.73
CA LYS A 201 -3.45 -26.89 2.27
C LYS A 201 -3.05 -25.85 1.22
N VAL A 202 -2.51 -26.25 0.07
CA VAL A 202 -2.09 -25.33 -1.01
C VAL A 202 -2.64 -25.76 -2.36
N GLU A 203 -2.73 -24.80 -3.29
CA GLU A 203 -2.94 -25.06 -4.71
C GLU A 203 -1.58 -25.13 -5.45
N ASN A 204 -1.58 -25.22 -6.78
CA ASN A 204 -0.37 -25.43 -7.57
C ASN A 204 0.25 -24.14 -8.18
N ASP A 205 -0.30 -22.96 -7.88
CA ASP A 205 0.28 -21.66 -8.31
C ASP A 205 1.36 -21.18 -7.31
N PHE A 206 2.55 -20.87 -7.81
CA PHE A 206 3.75 -20.61 -6.99
C PHE A 206 4.67 -19.51 -7.54
N MET A 207 5.47 -18.98 -6.63
CA MET A 207 6.64 -18.11 -6.86
C MET A 207 7.84 -18.65 -6.08
N VAL A 208 9.02 -18.62 -6.70
CA VAL A 208 10.30 -18.97 -6.07
C VAL A 208 11.13 -17.71 -5.92
N LEU A 209 11.34 -17.29 -4.67
CA LEU A 209 11.96 -16.03 -4.28
C LEU A 209 13.35 -16.26 -3.66
N GLU A 210 14.19 -15.22 -3.62
CA GLU A 210 15.39 -15.25 -2.79
C GLU A 210 15.07 -15.39 -1.30
N LEU A 211 15.87 -16.19 -0.59
CA LEU A 211 15.74 -16.30 0.84
C LEU A 211 16.41 -15.10 1.54
N CYS A 212 15.64 -14.45 2.40
CA CYS A 212 16.09 -13.46 3.38
C CYS A 212 15.97 -14.07 4.79
N ASP A 213 16.65 -13.51 5.79
CA ASP A 213 16.74 -14.10 7.13
C ASP A 213 15.51 -13.78 7.98
N MET A 214 14.97 -12.56 7.88
CA MET A 214 13.79 -12.08 8.62
C MET A 214 13.19 -10.82 7.99
N SER A 215 12.01 -10.38 8.44
CA SER A 215 11.51 -9.02 8.13
C SER A 215 11.99 -7.95 9.11
N LEU A 216 11.94 -6.69 8.70
CA LEU A 216 12.21 -5.54 9.58
C LEU A 216 11.19 -5.48 10.74
N GLU A 217 9.94 -5.89 10.53
CA GLU A 217 8.97 -6.04 11.60
C GLU A 217 9.40 -7.09 12.64
N GLU A 218 9.89 -8.25 12.20
CA GLU A 218 10.38 -9.30 13.11
C GLU A 218 11.57 -8.81 13.94
N ARG A 219 12.51 -8.09 13.31
CA ARG A 219 13.70 -7.51 13.95
C ARG A 219 13.35 -6.45 15.01
N LEU A 220 12.41 -5.56 14.71
CA LEU A 220 11.96 -4.50 15.64
C LEU A 220 11.06 -5.03 16.77
N LYS A 221 10.43 -6.20 16.59
CA LYS A 221 9.60 -6.85 17.60
C LYS A 221 10.35 -7.89 18.45
N GLY A 222 11.48 -8.42 17.99
CA GLY A 222 12.18 -9.54 18.65
C GLY A 222 11.49 -10.89 18.42
N SER A 223 10.91 -11.08 17.24
CA SER A 223 10.26 -12.34 16.88
C SER A 223 11.30 -13.44 16.58
N ARG A 224 10.86 -14.71 16.60
CA ARG A 224 11.69 -15.89 16.26
C ARG A 224 12.92 -16.15 17.16
N GLY A 225 13.01 -15.51 18.33
CA GLY A 225 14.09 -15.75 19.30
C GLY A 225 15.41 -15.05 18.97
N GLY A 226 15.44 -14.20 17.95
CA GLY A 226 16.54 -13.25 17.75
C GLY A 226 16.45 -12.07 18.73
N GLU A 227 17.56 -11.36 18.93
CA GLU A 227 17.57 -10.14 19.74
C GLU A 227 16.72 -9.05 19.09
N ARG A 228 15.88 -8.37 19.89
CA ARG A 228 15.07 -7.23 19.44
C ARG A 228 15.96 -6.02 19.19
N GLU A 229 15.90 -5.44 18.00
CA GLU A 229 16.57 -4.17 17.75
C GLU A 229 15.80 -3.00 18.38
N GLU A 230 16.25 -2.57 19.54
CA GLU A 230 15.71 -1.39 20.22
C GLU A 230 16.37 -0.11 19.66
N LEU A 231 15.81 0.43 18.57
CA LEU A 231 16.31 1.65 17.92
C LEU A 231 16.49 2.85 18.87
N LEU A 232 15.76 2.90 19.98
CA LEU A 232 15.84 3.96 21.00
C LEU A 232 17.00 3.81 22.00
N ALA A 233 17.71 2.67 22.00
CA ALA A 233 18.91 2.47 22.82
C ALA A 233 20.16 3.14 22.21
N TYR A 234 20.12 3.47 20.91
CA TYR A 234 21.16 4.20 20.20
C TYR A 234 21.01 5.72 20.41
N SER A 235 22.11 6.47 20.24
CA SER A 235 22.02 7.94 20.22
C SER A 235 21.16 8.42 19.03
N PRO A 236 20.53 9.61 19.07
CA PRO A 236 19.72 10.10 17.96
C PRO A 236 20.45 10.14 16.60
N ARG A 237 21.78 10.32 16.60
CA ARG A 237 22.62 10.27 15.39
C ARG A 237 22.80 8.85 14.87
N ASP A 238 23.18 7.92 15.74
CA ASP A 238 23.42 6.52 15.37
C ASP A 238 22.10 5.84 14.96
N ARG A 239 21.00 6.17 15.65
CA ARG A 239 19.63 5.81 15.29
C ARG A 239 19.27 6.31 13.89
N LEU A 240 19.56 7.56 13.55
CA LEU A 240 19.32 8.09 12.19
C LEU A 240 20.08 7.26 11.14
N PHE A 241 21.35 6.91 11.37
CA PHE A 241 22.08 6.05 10.44
C PHE A 241 21.44 4.67 10.29
N ARG A 242 21.08 4.00 11.39
CA ARG A 242 20.33 2.73 11.35
C ARG A 242 19.03 2.84 10.56
N VAL A 243 18.31 3.95 10.70
CA VAL A 243 17.06 4.19 9.96
C VAL A 243 17.34 4.40 8.46
N LEU A 244 18.42 5.10 8.11
CA LEU A 244 18.83 5.31 6.72
C LEU A 244 19.37 4.02 6.06
N GLU A 245 20.03 3.12 6.82
CA GLU A 245 20.40 1.76 6.37
C GLU A 245 19.19 0.97 5.84
N TYR A 246 17.99 1.17 6.42
CA TYR A 246 16.74 0.61 5.89
C TYR A 246 16.09 1.46 4.80
N LEU A 247 15.97 2.76 5.05
CA LEU A 247 15.08 3.63 4.28
C LEU A 247 15.65 4.01 2.90
N MET A 248 16.97 4.20 2.77
CA MET A 248 17.58 4.54 1.48
C MET A 248 17.46 3.41 0.44
N PRO A 249 17.75 2.14 0.77
CA PRO A 249 17.46 1.00 -0.12
C PRO A 249 16.01 0.91 -0.59
N ILE A 250 15.06 1.07 0.34
CA ILE A 250 13.63 0.93 0.04
C ILE A 250 13.11 2.13 -0.77
N ALA A 251 13.55 3.35 -0.47
CA ALA A 251 13.23 4.52 -1.27
C ALA A 251 13.77 4.40 -2.72
N SER A 252 14.97 3.83 -2.91
CA SER A 252 15.53 3.57 -4.24
C SER A 252 14.80 2.44 -4.99
N ALA A 253 14.32 1.41 -4.29
CA ALA A 253 13.46 0.38 -4.87
C ALA A 253 12.11 0.95 -5.35
N VAL A 254 11.52 1.88 -4.60
CA VAL A 254 10.29 2.59 -4.99
C VAL A 254 10.56 3.56 -6.14
N GLU A 255 11.68 4.29 -6.12
CA GLU A 255 12.14 5.15 -7.22
C GLU A 255 12.23 4.37 -8.54
N TYR A 256 12.83 3.18 -8.51
CA TYR A 256 12.91 2.28 -9.66
C TYR A 256 11.53 1.75 -10.11
N ALA A 257 10.71 1.26 -9.18
CA ALA A 257 9.38 0.74 -9.50
C ALA A 257 8.49 1.81 -10.15
N HIS A 258 8.51 3.04 -9.61
CA HIS A 258 7.78 4.18 -10.16
C HIS A 258 8.32 4.60 -11.53
N LEU A 259 9.62 4.91 -11.62
CA LEU A 259 10.17 5.62 -12.78
C LEU A 259 10.54 4.69 -13.94
N ALA A 260 11.06 3.49 -13.66
CA ALA A 260 11.47 2.53 -14.70
C ALA A 260 10.37 1.52 -15.05
N CYS A 261 9.56 1.08 -14.07
CA CYS A 261 8.57 0.01 -14.27
C CYS A 261 7.12 0.50 -14.39
N ASN A 262 6.84 1.76 -14.03
CA ASN A 262 5.47 2.31 -13.90
C ASN A 262 4.56 1.48 -12.97
N VAL A 263 5.10 1.00 -11.85
CA VAL A 263 4.42 0.20 -10.83
C VAL A 263 4.39 0.94 -9.49
N CYS A 264 3.28 0.83 -8.76
CA CYS A 264 3.14 1.30 -7.38
C CYS A 264 3.05 0.10 -6.42
N HIS A 265 3.56 0.21 -5.20
CA HIS A 265 3.64 -0.88 -4.22
C HIS A 265 2.42 -0.97 -3.30
N ARG A 266 1.85 0.18 -2.92
CA ARG A 266 0.59 0.39 -2.19
C ARG A 266 0.50 -0.18 -0.76
N ASP A 267 1.57 -0.74 -0.20
CA ASP A 267 1.56 -1.39 1.14
C ASP A 267 2.97 -1.46 1.77
N ILE A 268 3.74 -0.39 1.64
CA ILE A 268 5.10 -0.29 2.20
C ILE A 268 5.01 -0.20 3.72
N LYS A 269 5.56 -1.20 4.42
CA LYS A 269 5.53 -1.33 5.89
C LYS A 269 6.68 -2.24 6.36
N PRO A 270 7.05 -2.23 7.66
CA PRO A 270 8.15 -3.07 8.17
C PRO A 270 8.01 -4.57 7.91
N GLY A 271 6.79 -5.11 7.78
CA GLY A 271 6.57 -6.52 7.45
C GLY A 271 6.96 -6.89 6.00
N ASN A 272 6.89 -5.94 5.08
CA ASN A 272 7.16 -6.11 3.65
C ASN A 272 8.61 -5.73 3.27
N ILE A 273 9.42 -5.40 4.28
CA ILE A 273 10.85 -5.10 4.14
C ILE A 273 11.61 -6.31 4.70
N LEU A 274 12.22 -7.08 3.81
CA LEU A 274 13.01 -8.26 4.14
C LEU A 274 14.48 -7.90 4.30
N LEU A 275 15.15 -8.58 5.23
CA LEU A 275 16.52 -8.32 5.61
C LEU A 275 17.36 -9.58 5.45
N ARG A 276 18.57 -9.44 4.91
CA ARG A 276 19.65 -10.42 5.06
C ARG A 276 20.74 -9.78 5.90
N LEU A 277 21.08 -10.43 7.00
CA LEU A 277 21.86 -9.83 8.09
C LEU A 277 23.35 -9.77 7.72
N PRO A 278 24.10 -8.76 8.23
CA PRO A 278 25.56 -8.75 8.12
C PRO A 278 26.15 -10.02 8.74
N ASN A 279 27.03 -10.72 8.03
CA ASN A 279 27.78 -11.81 8.64
C ASN A 279 28.89 -11.23 9.53
N PRO A 280 28.85 -11.40 10.86
CA PRO A 280 29.85 -10.82 11.78
C PRO A 280 31.27 -11.40 11.61
N GLN A 281 31.42 -12.49 10.85
CA GLN A 281 32.70 -13.12 10.54
C GLN A 281 33.38 -12.52 9.29
N LEU A 282 32.66 -11.69 8.51
CA LEU A 282 33.14 -11.14 7.24
C LEU A 282 33.30 -9.62 7.33
N GLN A 283 34.55 -9.15 7.24
CA GLN A 283 34.84 -7.71 7.14
C GLN A 283 34.18 -7.14 5.87
N GLY A 284 33.51 -5.99 6.02
CA GLY A 284 32.77 -5.36 4.93
C GLY A 284 31.40 -5.99 4.62
N SER A 285 30.94 -7.01 5.35
CA SER A 285 29.54 -7.44 5.24
C SER A 285 28.61 -6.34 5.74
N THR A 286 27.77 -5.83 4.85
CA THR A 286 26.72 -4.86 5.16
C THR A 286 25.38 -5.54 5.41
N LEU A 287 24.37 -4.77 5.78
CA LEU A 287 22.98 -5.19 5.80
C LEU A 287 22.44 -5.21 4.35
N ASP A 288 21.85 -6.32 3.94
CA ASP A 288 21.12 -6.44 2.67
C ASP A 288 19.63 -6.17 2.94
N VAL A 289 19.01 -5.26 2.18
CA VAL A 289 17.61 -4.84 2.36
C VAL A 289 16.82 -5.02 1.07
N ARG A 290 15.63 -5.65 1.16
CA ARG A 290 14.76 -6.03 0.03
C ARG A 290 13.32 -5.62 0.27
N LEU A 291 12.67 -5.06 -0.75
CA LEU A 291 11.24 -4.76 -0.79
C LEU A 291 10.46 -5.95 -1.39
N ALA A 292 9.37 -6.37 -0.76
CA ALA A 292 8.59 -7.57 -1.10
C ALA A 292 7.06 -7.35 -0.93
N ASP A 293 6.25 -8.29 -1.42
CA ASP A 293 4.78 -8.29 -1.27
C ASP A 293 4.11 -7.00 -1.80
N PHE A 294 4.21 -6.77 -3.12
CA PHE A 294 3.56 -5.67 -3.83
C PHE A 294 2.03 -5.85 -3.81
N ASN A 295 1.30 -4.95 -3.15
CA ASN A 295 -0.12 -5.15 -2.87
C ASN A 295 -1.01 -4.59 -3.98
N VAL A 296 -1.58 -5.49 -4.77
CA VAL A 296 -2.43 -5.13 -5.93
C VAL A 296 -3.93 -5.09 -5.60
N GLY A 297 -4.32 -5.39 -4.36
CA GLY A 297 -5.72 -5.59 -3.98
C GLY A 297 -6.62 -4.36 -4.12
N LYS A 298 -6.09 -3.16 -3.84
CA LYS A 298 -6.91 -1.92 -3.79
C LYS A 298 -7.42 -1.41 -5.15
N ILE A 299 -7.02 -2.02 -6.26
CA ILE A 299 -7.50 -1.66 -7.60
C ILE A 299 -8.95 -2.15 -7.84
N ARG A 300 -9.40 -3.19 -7.11
CA ARG A 300 -10.61 -3.97 -7.48
C ARG A 300 -11.66 -4.18 -6.37
N ASP A 301 -11.55 -3.47 -5.25
CA ASP A 301 -12.55 -3.52 -4.17
C ASP A 301 -13.80 -2.70 -4.56
N ASP A 302 -14.56 -3.21 -5.55
CA ASP A 302 -15.75 -2.60 -6.13
C ASP A 302 -16.94 -2.63 -5.15
N ALA A 303 -17.06 -1.55 -4.38
CA ALA A 303 -18.30 -1.09 -3.73
C ALA A 303 -18.94 -1.94 -2.61
N GLN A 304 -18.36 -3.07 -2.20
CA GLN A 304 -18.85 -3.85 -1.04
C GLN A 304 -17.83 -3.90 0.12
N ASP A 305 -18.36 -3.83 1.35
CA ASP A 305 -17.71 -4.06 2.64
C ASP A 305 -16.43 -3.26 3.03
N LEU A 306 -16.57 -1.93 3.05
CA LEU A 306 -15.83 -1.03 3.95
C LEU A 306 -15.93 -1.41 5.45
N SER A 307 -16.91 -2.26 5.80
CA SER A 307 -17.16 -2.86 7.11
C SER A 307 -16.10 -3.92 7.49
N VAL A 308 -15.81 -4.86 6.58
CA VAL A 308 -14.98 -6.04 6.83
C VAL A 308 -13.49 -5.67 6.88
N THR A 309 -13.04 -4.75 6.04
CA THR A 309 -11.63 -4.30 6.04
C THR A 309 -11.25 -3.60 7.35
N ARG A 310 -12.19 -2.96 8.05
CA ARG A 310 -12.01 -2.42 9.41
C ARG A 310 -11.94 -3.48 10.51
N LEU A 311 -12.45 -4.69 10.25
CA LEU A 311 -12.51 -5.81 11.19
C LEU A 311 -11.39 -6.86 11.00
N HIS A 312 -10.72 -6.86 9.85
CA HIS A 312 -9.69 -7.86 9.51
C HIS A 312 -8.30 -7.27 9.21
N GLY A 313 -8.14 -5.95 9.20
CA GLY A 313 -6.81 -5.33 9.25
C GLY A 313 -6.12 -5.61 10.60
N VAL A 314 -4.89 -6.17 10.57
CA VAL A 314 -4.07 -6.30 11.78
C VAL A 314 -3.87 -4.90 12.39
N PRO A 315 -4.15 -4.66 13.70
CA PRO A 315 -4.30 -3.31 14.25
C PRO A 315 -3.11 -2.34 14.15
N GLY A 316 -1.95 -2.75 13.62
CA GLY A 316 -0.80 -1.89 13.35
C GLY A 316 -0.53 -1.61 11.86
N THR A 317 -1.20 -2.29 10.92
CA THR A 317 -0.93 -2.15 9.47
C THR A 317 -1.42 -0.82 8.90
N LEU A 318 -2.50 -0.26 9.44
CA LEU A 318 -3.10 1.00 8.96
C LEU A 318 -2.17 2.21 9.13
N PHE A 319 -1.20 2.16 10.05
CA PHE A 319 -0.29 3.27 10.35
C PHE A 319 0.59 3.73 9.18
N PHE A 320 0.76 2.90 8.15
CA PHE A 320 1.57 3.20 6.97
C PHE A 320 0.71 3.47 5.72
N GLN A 321 -0.62 3.32 5.81
CA GLN A 321 -1.52 3.54 4.69
C GLN A 321 -1.93 5.01 4.63
N ALA A 322 -1.94 5.58 3.42
CA ALA A 322 -2.32 6.96 3.22
C ALA A 322 -3.84 7.19 3.42
N PRO A 323 -4.31 8.43 3.63
CA PRO A 323 -5.74 8.70 3.88
C PRO A 323 -6.66 8.22 2.75
N GLU A 324 -6.25 8.43 1.49
CA GLU A 324 -6.96 7.91 0.31
C GLU A 324 -6.95 6.38 0.21
N GLN A 325 -5.99 5.71 0.85
CA GLN A 325 -5.91 4.26 0.91
C GLN A 325 -6.81 3.66 2.01
N GLU A 326 -7.05 4.37 3.11
CA GLU A 326 -8.02 3.94 4.13
C GLU A 326 -9.46 4.16 3.66
N THR A 327 -9.72 5.29 3.02
CA THR A 327 -11.05 5.70 2.54
C THR A 327 -11.05 5.76 1.03
N ASN A 328 -11.10 4.58 0.40
CA ASN A 328 -11.06 4.40 -1.06
C ASN A 328 -12.27 5.01 -1.79
N ALA A 329 -13.34 5.37 -1.07
CA ALA A 329 -14.43 6.17 -1.60
C ALA A 329 -15.15 6.97 -0.51
N PHE A 330 -15.73 8.11 -0.87
CA PHE A 330 -16.62 8.91 -0.03
C PHE A 330 -17.79 9.48 -0.85
N GLU A 331 -18.89 9.81 -0.17
CA GLU A 331 -20.05 10.48 -0.78
C GLU A 331 -19.89 12.01 -0.69
N ILE A 332 -20.41 12.72 -1.68
CA ILE A 332 -20.51 14.19 -1.72
C ILE A 332 -21.85 14.64 -2.32
N LEU A 333 -22.40 15.76 -1.84
CA LEU A 333 -23.52 16.47 -2.45
C LEU A 333 -23.04 17.39 -3.58
N VAL A 334 -23.67 17.26 -4.75
CA VAL A 334 -23.27 17.95 -6.00
C VAL A 334 -24.44 18.48 -6.83
N ASN A 335 -24.12 19.45 -7.70
CA ASN A 335 -24.90 19.83 -8.87
C ASN A 335 -24.16 19.42 -10.14
N VAL A 336 -24.85 18.73 -11.06
CA VAL A 336 -24.35 18.30 -12.37
C VAL A 336 -25.19 18.92 -13.49
N GLN A 337 -24.54 19.28 -14.60
CA GLN A 337 -25.21 19.81 -15.79
C GLN A 337 -24.90 18.94 -17.02
N GLN A 338 -25.94 18.52 -17.74
CA GLN A 338 -25.78 17.74 -18.97
C GLN A 338 -24.93 18.49 -19.99
N GLY A 339 -23.95 17.80 -20.59
CA GLY A 339 -22.98 18.36 -21.52
C GLY A 339 -21.84 19.17 -20.88
N SER A 340 -21.92 19.49 -19.58
CA SER A 340 -20.84 20.18 -18.86
C SER A 340 -19.73 19.21 -18.45
N LYS A 341 -18.49 19.72 -18.36
CA LYS A 341 -17.39 19.04 -17.64
C LYS A 341 -17.29 19.48 -16.18
N GLU A 342 -17.95 20.58 -15.81
CA GLU A 342 -17.91 21.15 -14.47
C GLU A 342 -19.03 20.58 -13.61
N VAL A 343 -18.69 20.16 -12.40
CA VAL A 343 -19.57 19.70 -11.34
C VAL A 343 -19.28 20.52 -10.09
N THR A 344 -20.30 21.14 -9.50
CA THR A 344 -20.15 21.92 -8.25
C THR A 344 -20.48 21.04 -7.06
N TYR A 345 -19.71 21.12 -5.97
CA TYR A 345 -19.97 20.38 -4.73
C TYR A 345 -20.11 21.33 -3.52
N PHE A 346 -20.69 20.83 -2.43
CA PHE A 346 -21.10 21.69 -1.31
C PHE A 346 -20.41 21.39 0.03
N GLU A 347 -19.81 20.22 0.18
CA GLU A 347 -19.25 19.74 1.45
C GLU A 347 -17.71 19.87 1.48
N ASP A 348 -17.17 20.10 2.67
CA ASP A 348 -15.72 20.12 2.93
C ASP A 348 -15.25 18.72 3.36
N PHE A 349 -14.11 18.27 2.85
CA PHE A 349 -13.58 16.93 3.09
C PHE A 349 -12.04 16.94 3.19
N TYR A 350 -11.50 16.08 4.06
CA TYR A 350 -10.06 16.00 4.33
C TYR A 350 -9.24 15.23 3.28
N ILE A 351 -9.89 14.63 2.28
CA ILE A 351 -9.27 13.84 1.22
C ILE A 351 -9.38 14.63 -0.08
N ALA A 352 -8.32 15.32 -0.46
CA ALA A 352 -8.29 16.09 -1.70
C ALA A 352 -8.66 15.20 -2.91
N ILE A 353 -9.57 15.70 -3.76
CA ILE A 353 -9.91 15.05 -5.03
C ILE A 353 -8.79 15.33 -6.02
N ALA A 354 -8.34 14.29 -6.72
CA ALA A 354 -7.16 14.29 -7.58
C ALA A 354 -7.53 13.96 -9.03
N GLN A 355 -6.59 14.18 -9.95
CA GLN A 355 -6.67 13.61 -11.29
C GLN A 355 -6.72 12.08 -11.20
N ASN A 356 -7.47 11.44 -12.11
CA ASN A 356 -7.73 9.99 -12.17
C ASN A 356 -8.60 9.39 -11.04
N ASP A 357 -9.03 10.17 -10.05
CA ASP A 357 -10.19 9.80 -9.23
C ASP A 357 -11.41 9.55 -10.15
N THR A 358 -12.38 8.77 -9.67
CA THR A 358 -13.60 8.48 -10.40
C THR A 358 -14.82 9.07 -9.71
N PHE A 359 -15.56 9.92 -10.43
CA PHE A 359 -16.86 10.43 -10.06
C PHE A 359 -17.97 9.48 -10.58
N GLU A 360 -18.92 9.13 -9.72
CA GLU A 360 -20.09 8.30 -10.08
C GLU A 360 -21.34 8.85 -9.39
N LEU A 361 -22.44 9.09 -10.11
CA LEU A 361 -23.72 9.43 -9.47
C LEU A 361 -24.30 8.19 -8.77
N PHE A 362 -24.84 8.38 -7.56
CA PHE A 362 -25.43 7.30 -6.78
C PHE A 362 -26.55 6.59 -7.56
N ASN A 363 -26.54 5.26 -7.56
CA ASN A 363 -27.43 4.39 -8.34
C ASN A 363 -27.43 4.57 -9.88
N ARG A 364 -26.43 5.24 -10.49
CA ARG A 364 -26.34 5.41 -11.96
C ARG A 364 -25.26 4.56 -12.64
N GLY A 365 -24.23 4.09 -11.93
CA GLY A 365 -23.18 3.19 -12.44
C GLY A 365 -22.25 3.78 -13.52
N LYS A 366 -22.55 4.94 -14.10
CA LYS A 366 -21.66 5.65 -15.01
C LYS A 366 -20.51 6.31 -14.26
N ARG A 367 -19.30 5.83 -14.54
CA ARG A 367 -18.04 6.35 -14.02
C ARG A 367 -17.45 7.43 -14.94
N TYR A 368 -17.10 8.57 -14.35
CA TYR A 368 -16.50 9.72 -15.03
C TYR A 368 -15.13 10.02 -14.40
N PRO A 369 -14.01 9.85 -15.14
CA PRO A 369 -12.69 10.19 -14.61
C PRO A 369 -12.58 11.69 -14.32
N VAL A 370 -11.97 12.04 -13.20
CA VAL A 370 -11.65 13.40 -12.80
C VAL A 370 -10.37 13.85 -13.52
N ALA A 371 -10.41 15.04 -14.12
CA ALA A 371 -9.25 15.72 -14.68
C ALA A 371 -8.57 16.61 -13.63
N SER A 372 -9.35 17.35 -12.83
CA SER A 372 -8.85 18.17 -11.71
C SER A 372 -9.98 18.56 -10.76
N ALA A 373 -9.62 19.11 -9.59
CA ALA A 373 -10.54 19.76 -8.66
C ALA A 373 -9.97 21.13 -8.23
N ASP A 374 -10.87 22.07 -7.96
CA ASP A 374 -10.58 23.40 -7.44
C ASP A 374 -11.26 23.54 -6.07
N LEU A 375 -10.48 23.30 -5.02
CA LEU A 375 -10.97 23.27 -3.63
C LEU A 375 -11.57 24.62 -3.22
N ALA A 376 -10.89 25.72 -3.59
CA ALA A 376 -11.30 27.07 -3.22
C ALA A 376 -12.63 27.51 -3.88
N LYS A 377 -12.92 27.04 -5.11
CA LYS A 377 -14.20 27.31 -5.80
C LYS A 377 -15.25 26.21 -5.58
N ARG A 378 -14.92 25.14 -4.86
CA ARG A 378 -15.70 23.89 -4.73
C ARG A 378 -16.18 23.32 -6.06
N ARG A 379 -15.26 23.21 -7.02
CA ARG A 379 -15.52 22.71 -8.39
C ARG A 379 -14.72 21.46 -8.69
N LEU A 380 -15.33 20.57 -9.43
CA LEU A 380 -14.76 19.33 -9.94
C LEU A 380 -14.84 19.34 -11.47
N TYR A 381 -13.74 19.00 -12.13
CA TYR A 381 -13.64 18.98 -13.59
C TYR A 381 -13.47 17.55 -14.08
N LEU A 382 -14.45 17.06 -14.82
CA LEU A 382 -14.48 15.72 -15.42
C LEU A 382 -13.71 15.70 -16.76
N ALA A 383 -13.01 14.60 -17.03
CA ALA A 383 -12.23 14.43 -18.26
C ALA A 383 -13.13 14.42 -19.51
N ARG A 384 -14.31 13.80 -19.42
CA ARG A 384 -15.40 13.87 -20.41
C ARG A 384 -16.58 14.67 -19.88
N ALA A 385 -17.43 15.18 -20.78
CA ALA A 385 -18.67 15.81 -20.39
C ALA A 385 -19.61 14.83 -19.67
N PHE A 386 -20.42 15.35 -18.75
CA PHE A 386 -21.46 14.61 -18.07
C PHE A 386 -22.62 14.32 -19.04
N GLU A 387 -23.01 13.05 -19.18
CA GLU A 387 -23.91 12.59 -20.24
C GLU A 387 -25.38 12.56 -19.81
N ASP A 388 -25.62 12.37 -18.52
CA ASP A 388 -26.96 12.20 -17.95
C ASP A 388 -27.64 13.56 -17.71
N GLY A 389 -28.91 13.55 -17.28
CA GLY A 389 -29.69 14.77 -17.09
C GLY A 389 -29.08 15.74 -16.06
N THR A 390 -29.34 17.04 -16.26
CA THR A 390 -29.00 18.09 -15.29
C THR A 390 -29.76 17.87 -13.98
N GLU A 391 -29.04 17.66 -12.88
CA GLU A 391 -29.58 17.32 -11.56
C GLU A 391 -28.86 18.13 -10.46
N ASN A 392 -29.61 18.61 -9.46
CA ASN A 392 -29.09 19.48 -8.40
C ASN A 392 -29.31 18.84 -7.01
N ASN A 393 -28.40 19.11 -6.07
CA ASN A 393 -28.38 18.55 -4.71
C ASN A 393 -28.46 17.01 -4.66
N VAL A 394 -27.84 16.35 -5.64
CA VAL A 394 -27.77 14.88 -5.73
C VAL A 394 -26.51 14.36 -5.06
N ARG A 395 -26.57 13.13 -4.53
CA ARG A 395 -25.37 12.46 -4.01
C ARG A 395 -24.58 11.82 -5.14
N ALA A 396 -23.30 12.14 -5.19
CA ALA A 396 -22.28 11.45 -5.95
C ALA A 396 -21.34 10.70 -5.01
N LYS A 397 -20.59 9.77 -5.59
CA LYS A 397 -19.49 9.04 -4.96
C LYS A 397 -18.20 9.43 -5.66
N ILE A 398 -17.20 9.86 -4.90
CA ILE A 398 -15.81 9.91 -5.35
C ILE A 398 -15.17 8.59 -4.96
N ILE A 399 -14.57 7.91 -5.93
CA ILE A 399 -13.70 6.74 -5.72
C ILE A 399 -12.27 7.22 -5.95
N LYS A 400 -11.40 6.99 -4.97
CA LYS A 400 -10.02 7.48 -4.97
C LYS A 400 -9.12 6.65 -5.89
N SER A 401 -8.28 7.32 -6.66
CA SER A 401 -7.10 6.70 -7.27
C SER A 401 -6.01 6.53 -6.19
N VAL A 402 -5.47 5.32 -6.07
CA VAL A 402 -4.36 4.98 -5.17
C VAL A 402 -3.13 4.72 -6.02
N ASP A 403 -2.26 5.72 -6.18
CA ASP A 403 -1.09 5.65 -7.07
C ASP A 403 0.21 6.06 -6.34
N ARG A 404 1.25 6.45 -7.10
CA ARG A 404 2.59 6.83 -6.61
C ARG A 404 2.62 7.72 -5.36
N PRO A 405 1.71 8.72 -5.16
CA PRO A 405 1.71 9.54 -3.95
C PRO A 405 1.51 8.73 -2.66
N ALA A 406 0.79 7.61 -2.72
CA ALA A 406 0.54 6.72 -1.58
C ALA A 406 1.84 6.11 -1.06
N ASP A 407 2.71 5.62 -1.94
CA ASP A 407 3.99 5.01 -1.57
C ASP A 407 4.93 6.04 -0.89
N ILE A 408 4.94 7.29 -1.35
CA ILE A 408 5.72 8.37 -0.75
C ILE A 408 5.23 8.69 0.67
N TYR A 409 3.91 8.71 0.90
CA TYR A 409 3.35 8.83 2.25
C TYR A 409 3.79 7.66 3.14
N SER A 410 3.71 6.41 2.64
CA SER A 410 4.12 5.23 3.40
C SER A 410 5.61 5.26 3.77
N LEU A 411 6.48 5.80 2.91
CA LEU A 411 7.89 6.04 3.21
C LEU A 411 8.09 7.10 4.31
N GLY A 412 7.33 8.20 4.28
CA GLY A 412 7.33 9.21 5.35
C GLY A 412 6.85 8.67 6.70
N ALA A 413 5.76 7.89 6.68
CA ALA A 413 5.20 7.22 7.84
C ALA A 413 6.17 6.17 8.42
N LEU A 414 6.84 5.39 7.56
CA LEU A 414 7.91 4.46 7.93
C LEU A 414 9.09 5.20 8.58
N PHE A 415 9.54 6.31 8.01
CA PHE A 415 10.65 7.10 8.55
C PHE A 415 10.34 7.60 9.96
N TYR A 416 9.14 8.16 10.18
CA TYR A 416 8.67 8.59 11.50
C TYR A 416 8.57 7.43 12.50
N TYR A 417 8.00 6.30 12.09
CA TYR A 417 7.85 5.10 12.94
C TYR A 417 9.19 4.54 13.42
N LEU A 418 10.21 4.53 12.56
CA LEU A 418 11.56 4.07 12.90
C LEU A 418 12.30 5.07 13.80
N ILE A 419 12.23 6.38 13.51
CA ILE A 419 12.86 7.44 14.34
C ILE A 419 12.22 7.53 15.74
N THR A 420 10.91 7.33 15.85
CA THR A 420 10.19 7.29 17.13
C THR A 420 10.27 5.93 17.84
N GLY A 421 10.92 4.93 17.22
CA GLY A 421 11.21 3.65 17.85
C GLY A 421 9.98 2.79 18.14
N THR A 422 9.09 2.63 17.17
CA THR A 422 7.83 1.85 17.26
C THR A 422 6.75 2.39 18.20
N HIS A 423 7.00 3.49 18.91
CA HIS A 423 6.04 4.13 19.81
C HIS A 423 5.26 5.29 19.17
N GLY A 424 5.81 5.95 18.15
CA GLY A 424 5.08 6.96 17.39
C GLY A 424 4.05 6.33 16.46
N ASN A 425 2.85 6.92 16.41
CA ASN A 425 1.82 6.58 15.44
C ASN A 425 1.82 7.66 14.33
N PRO A 426 2.28 7.35 13.09
CA PRO A 426 2.31 8.30 11.98
C PRO A 426 0.96 8.97 11.70
N LYS A 427 -0.15 8.25 11.87
CA LYS A 427 -1.49 8.83 11.71
C LYS A 427 -1.70 10.03 12.63
N THR A 428 -1.25 9.93 13.87
CA THR A 428 -1.38 11.05 14.83
C THR A 428 -0.44 12.22 14.54
N LEU A 429 0.63 12.03 13.75
CA LEU A 429 1.43 13.13 13.21
C LEU A 429 0.69 13.78 12.02
N TYR A 430 0.08 12.99 11.15
CA TYR A 430 -0.77 13.49 10.06
C TYR A 430 -1.96 14.29 10.61
N ASP A 431 -2.62 13.80 11.65
CA ASP A 431 -3.70 14.50 12.38
C ASP A 431 -3.23 15.83 13.00
N ALA A 432 -1.93 15.98 13.31
CA ALA A 432 -1.35 17.24 13.78
C ALA A 432 -1.08 18.22 12.61
N PHE A 433 -0.59 17.71 11.47
CA PHE A 433 -0.41 18.48 10.23
C PHE A 433 -1.73 18.89 9.56
N TYR A 434 -2.85 18.25 9.92
CA TYR A 434 -4.19 18.46 9.35
C TYR A 434 -4.56 19.93 9.08
N LYS A 435 -4.37 20.81 10.08
CA LYS A 435 -4.69 22.24 9.96
C LYS A 435 -3.91 22.96 8.86
N PHE A 436 -2.69 22.52 8.58
CA PHE A 436 -1.86 23.09 7.52
C PHE A 436 -2.19 22.45 6.17
N ILE A 437 -2.62 21.19 6.14
CA ILE A 437 -3.09 20.50 4.93
C ILE A 437 -4.37 21.15 4.36
N GLU A 438 -5.30 21.58 5.23
CA GLU A 438 -6.52 22.30 4.82
C GLU A 438 -6.27 23.76 4.41
N TYR A 439 -5.25 24.42 4.97
CA TYR A 439 -5.08 25.86 4.80
C TYR A 439 -4.40 26.23 3.49
N ASP A 440 -5.17 26.39 2.42
CA ASP A 440 -4.72 27.11 1.24
C ASP A 440 -5.01 28.61 1.37
N GLY A 441 -3.95 29.36 1.66
CA GLY A 441 -3.94 30.81 1.51
C GLY A 441 -4.11 31.20 0.03
N PRO A 442 -4.56 32.44 -0.25
CA PRO A 442 -4.77 32.90 -1.64
C PRO A 442 -3.49 32.74 -2.47
N THR A 443 -3.64 32.18 -3.66
CA THR A 443 -2.54 31.82 -4.59
C THR A 443 -1.77 33.02 -5.14
N ASP A 444 -2.29 34.23 -4.92
CA ASP A 444 -1.93 35.41 -5.69
C ASP A 444 -1.11 36.37 -4.79
N GLY A 445 0.21 36.40 -5.00
CA GLY A 445 1.13 37.34 -4.34
C GLY A 445 2.10 36.71 -3.34
N GLU A 446 2.75 37.55 -2.53
CA GLU A 446 3.87 37.16 -1.65
C GLU A 446 3.50 36.10 -0.58
N ALA A 447 2.20 35.97 -0.25
CA ALA A 447 1.68 34.97 0.67
C ALA A 447 1.94 33.52 0.21
N ALA A 448 2.02 33.27 -1.11
CA ALA A 448 2.29 31.94 -1.66
C ALA A 448 3.64 31.37 -1.18
N ASN A 449 4.66 32.22 -1.01
CA ASN A 449 5.98 31.82 -0.51
C ASN A 449 5.97 31.39 0.97
N GLN A 450 4.92 31.73 1.73
CA GLN A 450 4.78 31.39 3.14
C GLN A 450 3.97 30.09 3.37
N ASN A 451 3.22 29.62 2.36
CA ASN A 451 2.41 28.39 2.43
C ASN A 451 3.23 27.13 2.06
N THR A 452 4.41 26.97 2.68
CA THR A 452 5.36 25.87 2.43
C THR A 452 5.57 25.00 3.66
N VAL A 453 5.86 23.71 3.44
CA VAL A 453 6.20 22.75 4.50
C VAL A 453 7.44 23.21 5.27
N GLU A 454 8.44 23.76 4.57
CA GLU A 454 9.59 24.46 5.18
C GLU A 454 9.14 25.51 6.21
N ALA A 455 8.37 26.52 5.79
CA ALA A 455 7.95 27.62 6.66
C ALA A 455 7.08 27.16 7.84
N TYR A 456 6.18 26.19 7.62
CA TYR A 456 5.36 25.60 8.67
C TYR A 456 6.23 24.90 9.74
N ILE A 457 7.19 24.06 9.34
CA ILE A 457 8.07 23.37 10.29
C ILE A 457 9.02 24.35 11.00
N GLU A 458 9.47 25.43 10.35
CA GLU A 458 10.25 26.48 11.02
C GLU A 458 9.42 27.21 12.10
N HIS A 459 8.16 27.54 11.80
CA HIS A 459 7.24 28.15 12.75
C HIS A 459 6.97 27.24 13.96
N GLU A 460 6.59 25.98 13.72
CA GLU A 460 6.33 25.00 14.76
C GLU A 460 7.56 24.82 15.68
N TYR A 461 8.76 24.67 15.13
CA TYR A 461 9.98 24.53 15.94
C TYR A 461 10.31 25.79 16.76
N SER A 462 10.00 26.98 16.27
CA SER A 462 10.13 28.24 17.03
C SER A 462 9.14 28.29 18.22
N VAL A 463 7.89 27.88 18.00
CA VAL A 463 6.88 27.74 19.06
C VAL A 463 7.30 26.68 20.09
N ILE A 464 7.81 25.53 19.64
CA ILE A 464 8.29 24.45 20.52
C ILE A 464 9.46 24.90 21.39
N GLN A 465 10.45 25.60 20.82
CA GLN A 465 11.55 26.19 21.59
C GLN A 465 11.02 27.18 22.63
N SER A 466 10.07 28.04 22.26
CA SER A 466 9.43 29.02 23.15
C SER A 466 8.60 28.36 24.28
N LEU A 467 7.98 27.21 24.03
CA LEU A 467 7.24 26.43 25.03
C LEU A 467 8.16 25.64 25.98
N ARG A 468 9.30 25.17 25.47
CA ARG A 468 10.35 24.43 26.20
C ARG A 468 11.32 25.32 26.96
N ALA A 469 11.40 26.61 26.63
CA ALA A 469 12.23 27.58 27.34
C ALA A 469 11.88 27.60 28.85
N PRO A 470 12.90 27.58 29.74
CA PRO A 470 12.66 27.65 31.18
C PRO A 470 12.03 29.00 31.52
N LYS A 471 10.83 28.98 32.12
CA LYS A 471 10.21 30.18 32.66
C LYS A 471 10.58 30.30 34.13
N VAL A 472 11.10 31.46 34.52
CA VAL A 472 11.24 31.81 35.93
C VAL A 472 9.96 32.46 36.45
N ASP A 473 9.72 32.36 37.75
CA ASP A 473 8.74 33.19 38.45
C ASP A 473 9.35 34.54 38.89
N GLU A 474 8.55 35.36 39.58
CA GLU A 474 8.95 36.66 40.13
C GLU A 474 10.07 36.56 41.18
N HIS A 475 10.32 35.36 41.71
CA HIS A 475 11.38 35.05 42.69
C HIS A 475 12.59 34.35 42.01
N ASN A 476 12.65 34.42 40.68
CA ASN A 476 13.68 33.85 39.82
C ASN A 476 13.84 32.31 39.95
N GLN A 477 12.81 31.60 40.40
CA GLN A 477 12.80 30.14 40.51
C GLN A 477 12.29 29.48 39.23
N PRO A 478 12.83 28.32 38.81
CA PRO A 478 12.39 27.64 37.59
C PRO A 478 10.99 27.02 37.76
N VAL A 479 10.00 27.60 37.10
CA VAL A 479 8.62 27.10 37.09
C VAL A 479 8.56 25.82 36.26
N LEU A 480 8.15 24.71 36.90
CA LEU A 480 7.92 23.44 36.22
C LEU A 480 6.89 23.64 35.09
N ALA A 481 7.25 23.29 33.86
CA ALA A 481 6.38 23.49 32.71
C ALA A 481 5.04 22.72 32.89
N PRO A 482 3.87 23.38 32.73
CA PRO A 482 2.58 22.71 32.76
C PRO A 482 2.51 21.57 31.75
N ALA A 483 1.90 20.45 32.16
CA ALA A 483 1.79 19.24 31.34
C ALA A 483 1.13 19.52 29.98
N ASP A 484 0.22 20.50 29.91
CA ASP A 484 -0.47 20.91 28.71
C ASP A 484 0.48 21.39 27.61
N ARG A 485 1.63 22.01 27.96
CA ARG A 485 2.65 22.40 26.96
C ARG A 485 3.25 21.20 26.26
N PHE A 486 3.46 20.09 26.97
CA PHE A 486 4.00 18.86 26.38
C PHE A 486 3.02 18.24 25.39
N PHE A 487 1.71 18.27 25.69
CA PHE A 487 0.70 17.74 24.79
C PHE A 487 0.64 18.47 23.44
N SER A 488 0.96 19.77 23.39
CA SER A 488 1.01 20.56 22.16
C SER A 488 2.04 20.07 21.14
N TYR A 489 3.19 19.52 21.58
CA TYR A 489 4.29 19.16 20.68
C TYR A 489 4.77 17.71 20.79
N LYS A 490 4.06 16.85 21.52
CA LYS A 490 4.38 15.42 21.71
C LYS A 490 4.67 14.65 20.41
N HIS A 491 4.13 15.08 19.27
CA HIS A 491 4.30 14.45 17.95
C HIS A 491 5.69 14.69 17.35
N TYR A 492 6.39 15.75 17.77
CA TYR A 492 7.75 16.07 17.37
C TYR A 492 8.81 15.39 18.29
N LEU A 493 8.37 14.55 19.23
CA LEU A 493 9.24 13.83 20.15
C LEU A 493 9.43 12.38 19.71
N ASP A 494 10.59 11.82 20.02
CA ASP A 494 10.83 10.39 19.91
C ASP A 494 10.26 9.61 21.12
N GLY A 495 10.40 8.28 21.12
CA GLY A 495 9.95 7.44 22.23
C GLY A 495 10.69 7.64 23.56
N ASN A 496 11.83 8.35 23.56
CA ASN A 496 12.56 8.75 24.77
C ASN A 496 12.10 10.12 25.31
N GLY A 497 11.32 10.89 24.53
CA GLY A 497 10.89 12.25 24.83
C GLY A 497 11.85 13.33 24.35
N GLU A 498 12.88 12.98 23.57
CA GLU A 498 13.79 13.92 22.95
C GLU A 498 13.16 14.56 21.71
N LEU A 499 13.51 15.82 21.42
CA LEU A 499 12.98 16.51 20.24
C LEU A 499 13.68 15.99 18.99
N ILE A 500 12.91 15.49 18.02
CA ILE A 500 13.41 15.04 16.72
C ILE A 500 14.02 16.25 15.99
N ASP A 501 15.10 16.06 15.22
CA ASP A 501 15.72 17.18 14.50
C ASP A 501 14.77 17.76 13.43
N LYS A 502 14.76 19.09 13.28
CA LYS A 502 13.85 19.79 12.35
C LYS A 502 14.02 19.35 10.90
N ILE A 503 15.23 18.94 10.49
CA ILE A 503 15.51 18.51 9.12
C ILE A 503 14.84 17.15 8.86
N ILE A 504 14.88 16.24 9.85
CA ILE A 504 14.20 14.93 9.78
C ILE A 504 12.69 15.12 9.68
N ILE A 505 12.10 15.97 10.52
CA ILE A 505 10.67 16.27 10.46
C ILE A 505 10.29 16.98 9.15
N LYS A 506 11.11 17.88 8.60
CA LYS A 506 10.83 18.50 7.30
C LYS A 506 10.74 17.45 6.18
N VAL A 507 11.65 16.47 6.15
CA VAL A 507 11.60 15.37 5.17
C VAL A 507 10.37 14.48 5.37
N ILE A 508 10.00 14.15 6.60
CA ILE A 508 8.77 13.39 6.90
C ILE A 508 7.52 14.20 6.46
N ALA A 509 7.47 15.49 6.77
CA ALA A 509 6.35 16.36 6.44
C ALA A 509 6.20 16.53 4.91
N LYS A 510 7.29 16.75 4.16
CA LYS A 510 7.26 16.83 2.68
C LYS A 510 6.77 15.56 1.98
N ALA A 511 6.80 14.41 2.67
CA ALA A 511 6.32 13.13 2.18
C ALA A 511 4.86 12.82 2.57
N MET A 512 4.43 13.29 3.75
CA MET A 512 3.07 13.05 4.27
C MET A 512 2.07 14.14 3.89
N ILE A 513 2.53 15.39 3.75
CA ILE A 513 1.75 16.55 3.30
C ILE A 513 1.90 16.64 1.78
N ARG A 514 0.78 16.75 1.04
CA ARG A 514 0.77 16.75 -0.44
C ARG A 514 0.07 17.95 -1.10
N ASN A 515 -0.42 18.90 -0.31
CA ASN A 515 -1.15 20.07 -0.82
C ASN A 515 -0.28 21.35 -0.80
N LYS A 516 1.06 21.22 -0.82
CA LYS A 516 1.99 22.36 -0.70
C LYS A 516 3.05 22.35 -1.79
N ALA A 517 3.51 23.52 -2.20
CA ALA A 517 4.39 23.69 -3.35
C ALA A 517 5.73 22.95 -3.24
N ASP A 518 6.25 22.80 -2.02
CA ASP A 518 7.52 22.13 -1.68
C ASP A 518 7.35 20.68 -1.19
N SER A 519 6.13 20.13 -1.22
CA SER A 519 5.90 18.68 -1.03
C SER A 519 6.66 17.89 -2.09
N TYR A 520 7.08 16.64 -1.81
CA TYR A 520 7.69 15.81 -2.86
C TYR A 520 6.70 15.54 -3.99
N CYS A 521 5.44 15.30 -3.64
CA CYS A 521 4.37 15.05 -4.59
C CYS A 521 3.19 15.98 -4.27
N GLN A 522 2.69 16.69 -5.29
CA GLN A 522 1.42 17.40 -5.18
C GLN A 522 0.27 16.40 -5.35
N ALA A 523 -0.90 16.66 -4.75
CA ALA A 523 -2.08 15.78 -4.88
C ALA A 523 -2.59 15.63 -6.34
N SER A 524 -2.20 16.54 -7.23
CA SER A 524 -2.44 16.50 -8.68
C SER A 524 -1.41 15.68 -9.48
N ASP A 525 -0.22 15.41 -8.93
CA ASP A 525 0.89 14.78 -9.65
C ASP A 525 0.87 13.25 -9.52
N VAL A 526 0.01 12.60 -10.32
CA VAL A 526 -0.12 11.13 -10.33
C VAL A 526 1.16 10.45 -10.88
N THR A 527 1.93 11.15 -11.71
CA THR A 527 3.12 10.67 -12.41
C THR A 527 4.43 10.75 -11.61
N THR A 528 4.37 11.27 -10.39
CA THR A 528 5.46 12.02 -9.75
C THR A 528 6.91 11.53 -9.90
N THR A 529 7.80 12.49 -10.13
CA THR A 529 9.26 12.37 -9.93
C THR A 529 9.69 12.73 -8.50
N GLY A 530 8.75 13.08 -7.63
CA GLY A 530 8.97 13.46 -6.23
C GLY A 530 9.74 12.44 -5.41
N ILE A 531 9.60 11.16 -5.74
CA ILE A 531 10.36 10.07 -5.11
C ILE A 531 11.88 10.29 -5.22
N SER A 532 12.37 10.83 -6.35
CA SER A 532 13.80 11.16 -6.53
C SER A 532 14.26 12.30 -5.62
N ALA A 533 13.39 13.28 -5.37
CA ALA A 533 13.67 14.37 -4.45
C ALA A 533 13.67 13.88 -2.99
N PHE A 534 12.79 12.93 -2.62
CA PHE A 534 12.84 12.24 -1.33
C PHE A 534 14.14 11.45 -1.15
N VAL A 535 14.51 10.62 -2.14
CA VAL A 535 15.78 9.86 -2.12
C VAL A 535 16.99 10.79 -2.01
N ASN A 536 16.97 11.94 -2.69
CA ASN A 536 18.05 12.94 -2.58
C ASN A 536 18.10 13.62 -1.21
N ASP A 537 16.96 13.94 -0.58
CA ASP A 537 16.95 14.46 0.80
C ASP A 537 17.43 13.41 1.81
N LEU A 538 17.17 12.10 1.59
CA LEU A 538 17.76 11.03 2.41
C LEU A 538 19.29 10.93 2.22
N ARG A 539 19.79 11.06 0.99
CA ARG A 539 21.23 11.16 0.70
C ARG A 539 21.85 12.39 1.37
N ALA A 540 21.15 13.53 1.38
CA ALA A 540 21.59 14.76 2.04
C ALA A 540 21.62 14.63 3.58
N LEU A 541 20.64 13.96 4.18
CA LEU A 541 20.66 13.59 5.61
C LEU A 541 21.86 12.70 5.93
N TYR A 542 22.10 11.65 5.14
CA TYR A 542 23.26 10.76 5.33
C TYR A 542 24.59 11.53 5.26
N GLY A 543 24.78 12.37 4.25
CA GLY A 543 26.00 13.18 4.08
C GLY A 543 26.19 14.24 5.18
N GLY A 544 25.13 14.98 5.51
CA GLY A 544 25.16 16.08 6.49
C GLY A 544 25.41 15.58 7.92
N PHE A 545 24.72 14.52 8.35
CA PHE A 545 25.00 13.89 9.64
C PHE A 545 26.29 13.04 9.62
N GLY A 546 26.72 12.59 8.43
CA GLY A 546 27.95 11.82 8.20
C GLY A 546 29.22 12.61 8.45
N THR A 547 29.38 13.74 7.77
CA THR A 547 30.70 14.34 7.55
C THR A 547 31.20 15.28 8.65
N TYR A 548 30.39 16.21 9.19
CA TYR A 548 30.94 17.26 10.08
C TYR A 548 29.94 17.89 11.06
N MET A 549 30.27 17.92 12.37
CA MET A 549 30.01 19.06 13.25
C MET A 549 30.70 18.94 14.63
N PRO A 550 31.89 19.55 14.84
CA PRO A 550 32.54 19.64 16.15
C PRO A 550 32.16 20.90 16.97
N THR A 551 31.16 21.68 16.54
CA THR A 551 30.74 22.92 17.23
C THR A 551 29.23 23.02 17.44
N ARG A 552 28.76 22.53 18.60
CA ARG A 552 27.68 23.18 19.36
C ARG A 552 28.31 23.83 20.60
N PRO A 553 27.91 25.05 21.01
CA PRO A 553 28.47 25.69 22.20
C PRO A 553 28.17 24.88 23.47
N GLY A 554 29.22 24.56 24.23
CA GLY A 554 29.14 23.64 25.36
C GLY A 554 28.73 24.29 26.68
N THR A 555 27.44 24.31 26.98
CA THR A 555 26.89 24.44 28.34
C THR A 555 25.61 23.61 28.41
N LEU A 556 25.43 22.66 29.33
CA LEU A 556 25.99 22.57 30.69
C LEU A 556 26.84 21.31 30.93
N VAL A 557 28.03 21.53 31.51
CA VAL A 557 28.83 20.67 32.40
C VAL A 557 28.62 19.14 32.31
N LEU A 558 29.57 18.45 31.67
CA LEU A 558 29.90 17.06 31.99
C LEU A 558 31.07 17.02 32.98
N SER A 559 30.85 16.48 34.18
CA SER A 559 31.94 16.13 35.11
C SER A 559 32.54 14.76 34.74
N PRO A 560 33.85 14.53 34.94
CA PRO A 560 34.52 13.33 34.43
C PRO A 560 34.16 12.05 35.20
N THR A 561 33.98 10.98 34.42
CA THR A 561 34.22 9.55 34.74
C THR A 561 34.21 9.10 36.21
N SER A 562 33.19 8.32 36.57
CA SER A 562 33.38 7.18 37.49
C SER A 562 32.48 6.01 37.09
N SER A 563 32.97 4.79 37.27
CA SER A 563 32.35 3.55 36.79
C SER A 563 31.44 2.91 37.83
N SER A 564 30.12 3.07 37.69
CA SER A 564 29.15 2.13 38.28
C SER A 564 27.88 2.05 37.44
N ALA A 565 27.45 0.84 37.10
CA ALA A 565 26.23 0.62 36.35
C ALA A 565 25.01 0.77 37.28
N GLY A 566 24.31 1.90 37.20
CA GLY A 566 23.08 2.16 37.96
C GLY A 566 21.95 2.65 37.05
N LYS A 567 20.85 1.90 36.96
CA LYS A 567 19.66 2.26 36.17
C LYS A 567 18.96 3.50 36.75
N ARG A 568 19.41 4.70 36.38
CA ARG A 568 18.65 5.95 36.54
C ARG A 568 17.66 6.11 35.40
N GLU A 569 16.48 5.51 35.56
CA GLU A 569 15.30 5.87 34.75
C GLU A 569 15.09 7.38 34.79
N SER A 570 14.79 8.00 33.65
CA SER A 570 14.50 9.43 33.61
C SER A 570 13.25 9.77 34.43
N SER A 571 13.21 10.97 35.01
CA SER A 571 12.03 11.46 35.74
C SER A 571 10.78 11.51 34.85
N LEU A 572 10.97 11.75 33.54
CA LEU A 572 9.92 11.72 32.53
C LEU A 572 9.36 10.31 32.30
N ALA A 573 10.22 9.27 32.26
CA ALA A 573 9.75 7.88 32.15
C ALA A 573 8.89 7.46 33.36
N LYS A 574 9.25 7.91 34.58
CA LYS A 574 8.43 7.70 35.78
C LYS A 574 7.11 8.48 35.73
N LEU A 575 7.13 9.71 35.23
CA LEU A 575 5.92 10.49 34.98
C LEU A 575 4.98 9.78 33.99
N TRP A 576 5.55 9.20 32.92
CA TRP A 576 4.82 8.44 31.89
C TRP A 576 4.15 7.18 32.47
N GLN A 577 4.88 6.38 33.26
CA GLN A 577 4.31 5.22 33.96
C GLN A 577 3.18 5.61 34.94
N GLN A 578 3.33 6.73 35.67
CA GLN A 578 2.28 7.25 36.56
C GLN A 578 1.05 7.79 35.80
N LEU A 579 1.25 8.40 34.63
CA LEU A 579 0.14 8.88 33.80
C LEU A 579 -0.64 7.69 33.19
N MET A 580 0.08 6.71 32.65
CA MET A 580 -0.51 5.52 32.02
C MET A 580 -1.24 4.61 33.03
N SER A 581 -0.75 4.49 34.27
CA SER A 581 -1.46 3.77 35.33
C SER A 581 -2.74 4.48 35.77
N ARG A 582 -2.74 5.83 35.88
CA ARG A 582 -3.94 6.64 36.14
C ARG A 582 -4.98 6.58 35.02
N LEU A 583 -4.55 6.46 33.77
CA LEU A 583 -5.45 6.23 32.62
C LEU A 583 -6.08 4.83 32.64
N ARG A 584 -5.32 3.80 33.03
CA ARG A 584 -5.85 2.44 33.21
C ARG A 584 -6.86 2.36 34.36
N SER A 585 -6.59 3.00 35.51
CA SER A 585 -7.52 2.99 36.65
C SER A 585 -8.82 3.75 36.39
N ARG A 586 -8.78 4.88 35.67
CA ARG A 586 -9.99 5.62 35.25
C ARG A 586 -10.92 4.83 34.31
N ARG A 587 -10.42 3.83 33.58
CA ARG A 587 -11.27 2.93 32.77
C ARG A 587 -11.95 1.81 33.58
N ALA A 588 -11.61 1.64 34.86
CA ALA A 588 -12.16 0.60 35.73
C ALA A 588 -13.32 1.06 36.64
N THR A 589 -13.65 2.35 36.67
CA THR A 589 -14.61 2.94 37.62
C THR A 589 -15.90 3.44 36.95
N ALA A 590 -16.69 2.51 36.43
CA ALA A 590 -18.13 2.71 36.20
C ALA A 590 -18.90 1.97 37.32
N PRO A 591 -19.83 2.61 38.06
CA PRO A 591 -20.42 2.02 39.24
C PRO A 591 -21.46 0.94 38.89
N ARG A 592 -21.16 -0.32 39.20
CA ARG A 592 -22.17 -1.40 39.29
C ARG A 592 -23.08 -1.13 40.48
N THR A 593 -24.31 -0.70 40.23
CA THR A 593 -25.39 -0.69 41.23
C THR A 593 -25.72 -2.13 41.64
N LYS A 594 -25.58 -2.45 42.93
CA LYS A 594 -26.12 -3.68 43.50
C LYS A 594 -27.56 -3.44 43.96
N PRO A 595 -28.52 -4.35 43.70
CA PRO A 595 -29.84 -4.27 44.33
C PRO A 595 -29.73 -4.50 45.84
N GLN A 596 -30.58 -3.82 46.62
CA GLN A 596 -30.72 -4.09 48.05
C GLN A 596 -31.54 -5.36 48.29
N PRO A 597 -31.27 -6.13 49.36
CA PRO A 597 -32.16 -7.20 49.79
C PRO A 597 -33.44 -6.63 50.42
N PRO A 598 -34.62 -7.24 50.20
CA PRO A 598 -35.87 -6.78 50.79
C PRO A 598 -35.90 -6.98 52.30
N ARG A 599 -36.46 -6.00 53.04
CA ARG A 599 -36.69 -6.10 54.49
C ARG A 599 -38.10 -6.63 54.77
N THR A 600 -38.21 -7.76 55.46
CA THR A 600 -39.45 -8.23 56.11
C THR A 600 -39.63 -7.51 57.46
N PRO A 601 -40.80 -6.92 57.75
CA PRO A 601 -41.76 -7.53 58.70
C PRO A 601 -43.24 -7.13 58.42
N PRO A 602 -44.22 -7.44 59.29
CA PRO A 602 -44.47 -8.64 60.11
C PRO A 602 -45.83 -9.31 59.79
N THR A 603 -46.12 -10.48 60.39
CA THR A 603 -47.39 -11.21 60.23
C THR A 603 -48.32 -11.08 61.46
N PRO A 604 -49.59 -10.68 61.28
CA PRO A 604 -50.71 -10.96 62.21
C PRO A 604 -51.80 -11.81 61.48
N PRO A 605 -52.90 -12.27 62.11
CA PRO A 605 -53.08 -13.71 62.29
C PRO A 605 -54.26 -14.37 61.53
N ARG A 606 -54.30 -15.71 61.63
CA ARG A 606 -55.31 -16.64 61.08
C ARG A 606 -56.76 -16.11 61.06
N ARG A 607 -57.44 -16.35 59.93
CA ARG A 607 -58.47 -17.41 59.87
C ARG A 607 -58.51 -18.07 58.50
#